data_AF-A0A7J6PQ93-F1
#
_entry.id   AF-A0A7J6PQ93-F1
#
_cell.length_a   1.000
_cell.length_b   1.000
_cell.length_c   1.000
_cell.angle_alpha   90.00
_cell.angle_beta   90.00
_cell.angle_gamma   90.00
#
_symmetry.space_group_name_H-M   'P 1'
#
loop_
_entity.id
_entity.type
_entity.pdbx_description
1 polymer ?
#
loop_
_entity_poly.entity_id
_entity_poly.type
_entity_poly.pdbx_seq_one_letter_code
_entity_poly.pdbx_strand_id
1 'polypeptide(L)'
;NVRTAHEAWKDLASGYDVAIRGGSVMGFMLVSLGVLNLFILVSIYNLDVFYGGDHPTLYEAIAGYGLGGSSIALFGRVGGGIYTKAADVGADLSGKNEYGMDEDDPRNPACIADNVGDNVGDVAGMGADLFGSFAESTCAAMVISASAPHYMEWKSMMFPLLLSSGGIIVGLVTMMVVNIFYK
;
A
#
# COMPACT_ATOMS: atom_id res chain seq x y z
N ASN A 1 13.97 -9.22 -3.78
CA ASN A 1 15.04 -9.65 -2.88
C ASN A 1 16.24 -10.24 -3.64
N VAL A 2 16.13 -11.35 -4.38
CA VAL A 2 17.29 -12.03 -5.03
C VAL A 2 18.10 -11.10 -5.96
N ARG A 3 17.41 -10.30 -6.80
CA ARG A 3 18.09 -9.33 -7.69
C ARG A 3 18.86 -8.26 -6.91
N THR A 4 18.28 -7.78 -5.80
CA THR A 4 18.92 -6.80 -4.91
C THR A 4 20.18 -7.38 -4.29
N ALA A 5 20.11 -8.63 -3.77
CA ALA A 5 21.27 -9.31 -3.22
C ALA A 5 22.39 -9.51 -4.27
N HIS A 6 22.03 -9.88 -5.50
CA HIS A 6 22.98 -10.05 -6.59
C HIS A 6 23.67 -8.74 -6.99
N GLU A 7 22.93 -7.63 -7.11
CA GLU A 7 23.52 -6.33 -7.47
C GLU A 7 24.35 -5.72 -6.34
N ALA A 8 24.01 -6.01 -5.07
CA ALA A 8 24.80 -5.59 -3.92
C ALA A 8 26.21 -6.23 -3.87
N TRP A 9 26.45 -7.31 -4.60
CA TRP A 9 27.80 -7.87 -4.76
C TRP A 9 28.73 -6.97 -5.58
N LYS A 10 28.17 -6.11 -6.43
CA LYS A 10 28.95 -5.16 -7.24
C LYS A 10 29.24 -3.91 -6.42
N ASP A 11 28.18 -3.25 -5.96
CA ASP A 11 28.25 -2.05 -5.14
C ASP A 11 26.89 -1.74 -4.48
N LEU A 12 26.91 -0.88 -3.46
CA LEU A 12 25.71 -0.51 -2.71
C LEU A 12 24.70 0.28 -3.56
N ALA A 13 25.17 1.12 -4.49
CA ALA A 13 24.31 1.99 -5.30
C ALA A 13 23.46 1.16 -6.28
N SER A 14 24.06 0.16 -6.92
CA SER A 14 23.40 -0.81 -7.80
C SER A 14 22.35 -1.63 -7.05
N GLY A 15 22.68 -2.08 -5.84
CA GLY A 15 21.71 -2.75 -4.95
C GLY A 15 20.52 -1.84 -4.60
N TYR A 16 20.80 -0.60 -4.22
CA TYR A 16 19.79 0.42 -3.90
C TYR A 16 18.87 0.72 -5.09
N ASP A 17 19.41 0.89 -6.30
CA ASP A 17 18.63 1.16 -7.52
C ASP A 17 17.62 0.04 -7.81
N VAL A 18 18.01 -1.23 -7.62
CA VAL A 18 17.07 -2.36 -7.77
C VAL A 18 16.02 -2.38 -6.66
N ALA A 19 16.41 -2.11 -5.42
CA ALA A 19 15.49 -2.09 -4.28
C ALA A 19 14.43 -0.99 -4.42
N ILE A 20 14.83 0.24 -4.74
CA ILE A 20 13.91 1.37 -4.88
C ILE A 20 12.97 1.19 -6.06
N ARG A 21 13.44 0.62 -7.18
CA ARG A 21 12.57 0.25 -8.30
C ARG A 21 11.55 -0.80 -7.88
N GLY A 22 11.97 -1.82 -7.12
CA GLY A 22 11.06 -2.83 -6.57
C GLY A 22 9.95 -2.21 -5.71
N GLY A 23 10.32 -1.33 -4.76
CA GLY A 23 9.34 -0.62 -3.93
C GLY A 23 8.43 0.32 -4.73
N SER A 24 8.97 0.99 -5.75
CA SER A 24 8.19 1.90 -6.59
C SER A 24 7.09 1.18 -7.37
N VAL A 25 7.33 -0.05 -7.85
CA VAL A 25 6.31 -0.86 -8.54
C VAL A 25 5.13 -1.12 -7.61
N MET A 26 5.39 -1.52 -6.36
CA MET A 26 4.35 -1.73 -5.36
C MET A 26 3.56 -0.44 -5.11
N GLY A 27 4.24 0.68 -4.84
CA GLY A 27 3.60 1.96 -4.55
C GLY A 27 2.72 2.47 -5.69
N PHE A 28 3.25 2.51 -6.93
CA PHE A 28 2.49 2.97 -8.08
C PHE A 28 1.32 2.05 -8.41
N MET A 29 1.49 0.73 -8.36
CA MET A 29 0.40 -0.21 -8.61
C MET A 29 -0.72 -0.05 -7.59
N LEU A 30 -0.37 0.04 -6.30
CA LEU A 30 -1.35 0.15 -5.22
C LEU A 30 -2.21 1.41 -5.37
N VAL A 31 -1.59 2.57 -5.54
CA VAL A 31 -2.31 3.84 -5.64
C VAL A 31 -3.07 3.95 -6.97
N SER A 32 -2.47 3.53 -8.08
CA SER A 32 -3.13 3.62 -9.40
C SER A 32 -4.35 2.71 -9.49
N LEU A 33 -4.24 1.47 -9.01
CA LEU A 33 -5.38 0.54 -8.97
C LEU A 33 -6.44 1.00 -7.96
N GLY A 34 -6.02 1.57 -6.82
CA GLY A 34 -6.96 2.15 -5.85
C GLY A 34 -7.80 3.27 -6.44
N VAL A 35 -7.16 4.26 -7.08
CA VAL A 35 -7.85 5.37 -7.76
C VAL A 35 -8.74 4.86 -8.89
N LEU A 36 -8.24 3.95 -9.73
CA LEU A 36 -8.99 3.41 -10.86
C LEU A 36 -10.24 2.64 -10.40
N ASN A 37 -10.10 1.75 -9.42
CA ASN A 37 -11.22 0.97 -8.89
C ASN A 37 -12.27 1.87 -8.25
N LEU A 38 -11.84 2.87 -7.47
CA LEU A 38 -12.76 3.82 -6.85
C LEU A 38 -13.50 4.65 -7.91
N PHE A 39 -12.79 5.13 -8.94
CA PHE A 39 -13.41 5.87 -10.05
C PHE A 39 -14.45 5.03 -10.80
N ILE A 40 -14.11 3.77 -11.11
CA ILE A 40 -15.03 2.84 -11.77
C ILE A 40 -16.26 2.60 -10.89
N LEU A 41 -16.06 2.38 -9.59
CA LEU A 41 -17.15 2.14 -8.64
C LEU A 41 -18.10 3.34 -8.56
N VAL A 42 -17.56 4.56 -8.41
CA VAL A 42 -18.36 5.80 -8.45
C VAL A 42 -19.13 5.90 -9.76
N SER A 43 -18.47 5.65 -10.89
CA SER A 43 -19.07 5.78 -12.21
C SER A 43 -20.23 4.80 -12.42
N ILE A 44 -20.09 3.55 -11.93
CA ILE A 44 -21.14 2.54 -11.97
C ILE A 44 -22.31 2.94 -11.05
N TYR A 45 -22.03 3.36 -9.82
CA TYR A 45 -23.09 3.72 -8.86
C TYR A 45 -23.84 4.98 -9.27
N ASN A 46 -23.21 5.86 -10.04
CA ASN A 46 -23.84 7.06 -10.59
C ASN A 46 -24.75 6.79 -11.80
N LEU A 47 -24.81 5.55 -12.31
CA LEU A 47 -25.77 5.19 -13.35
C LEU A 47 -27.21 5.23 -12.80
N ASP A 48 -28.16 5.64 -13.64
CA ASP A 48 -29.58 5.80 -13.28
C ASP A 48 -30.23 4.52 -12.72
N VAL A 49 -29.67 3.35 -13.04
CA VAL A 49 -30.14 2.04 -12.55
C VAL A 49 -29.86 1.84 -11.06
N PHE A 50 -28.86 2.52 -10.49
CA PHE A 50 -28.46 2.38 -9.09
C PHE A 50 -28.92 3.57 -8.25
N TYR A 51 -28.19 4.69 -8.31
CA TYR A 51 -28.43 5.86 -7.45
C TYR A 51 -28.56 7.16 -8.24
N GLY A 52 -28.98 7.11 -9.51
CA GLY A 52 -29.05 8.28 -10.41
C GLY A 52 -29.71 9.49 -9.76
N GLY A 53 -28.89 10.48 -9.39
CA GLY A 53 -29.31 11.74 -8.78
C GLY A 53 -29.32 11.79 -7.25
N ASP A 54 -29.24 10.66 -6.54
CA ASP A 54 -29.15 10.61 -5.08
C ASP A 54 -27.69 10.50 -4.60
N HIS A 55 -26.97 11.61 -4.72
CA HIS A 55 -25.55 11.67 -4.37
C HIS A 55 -25.26 11.32 -2.90
N PRO A 56 -26.01 11.79 -1.87
CA PRO A 56 -25.72 11.44 -0.48
C PRO A 56 -25.70 9.93 -0.23
N THR A 57 -26.74 9.21 -0.69
CA THR A 57 -26.83 7.75 -0.53
C THR A 57 -25.76 7.03 -1.34
N LEU A 58 -25.43 7.51 -2.54
CA LEU A 58 -24.37 6.95 -3.37
C LEU A 58 -23.02 6.97 -2.63
N TYR A 59 -22.62 8.13 -2.10
CA TYR A 59 -21.29 8.25 -1.47
C TYR A 59 -21.25 7.59 -0.09
N GLU A 60 -22.38 7.51 0.62
CA GLU A 60 -22.50 6.66 1.81
C GLU A 60 -22.26 5.19 1.47
N ALA A 61 -22.82 4.67 0.37
CA ALA A 61 -22.53 3.32 -0.10
C ALA A 61 -21.05 3.13 -0.47
N ILE A 62 -20.42 4.15 -1.07
CA ILE A 62 -18.98 4.16 -1.40
C ILE A 62 -18.10 4.15 -0.14
N ALA A 63 -18.56 4.63 1.00
CA ALA A 63 -17.83 4.50 2.26
C ALA A 63 -17.54 3.02 2.60
N GLY A 64 -18.36 2.09 2.11
CA GLY A 64 -18.12 0.65 2.19
C GLY A 64 -16.83 0.19 1.53
N TYR A 65 -16.31 0.92 0.53
CA TYR A 65 -15.01 0.64 -0.09
C TYR A 65 -13.85 0.79 0.90
N GLY A 66 -13.84 1.90 1.66
CA GLY A 66 -12.86 2.14 2.72
C GLY A 66 -12.97 1.12 3.85
N LEU A 67 -14.21 0.88 4.31
CA LEU A 67 -14.49 -0.13 5.34
C LEU A 67 -13.96 -1.52 4.95
N GLY A 68 -14.22 -1.97 3.72
CA GLY A 68 -13.73 -3.24 3.21
C GLY A 68 -12.20 -3.30 3.14
N GLY A 69 -11.57 -2.24 2.64
CA GLY A 69 -10.11 -2.12 2.58
C GLY A 69 -9.45 -2.26 3.94
N SER A 70 -9.89 -1.47 4.92
CA SER A 70 -9.33 -1.49 6.27
C SER A 70 -9.67 -2.75 7.05
N SER A 71 -10.83 -3.36 6.80
CA SER A 71 -11.18 -4.65 7.41
C SER A 71 -10.19 -5.75 7.00
N ILE A 72 -9.88 -5.84 5.69
CA ILE A 72 -8.88 -6.80 5.20
C ILE A 72 -7.47 -6.41 5.65
N ALA A 73 -7.15 -5.12 5.66
CA ALA A 73 -5.87 -4.62 6.14
C ALA A 73 -5.60 -5.00 7.60
N LEU A 74 -6.62 -4.91 8.46
CA LEU A 74 -6.50 -5.32 9.86
C LEU A 74 -6.04 -6.78 9.99
N PHE A 75 -6.72 -7.70 9.29
CA PHE A 75 -6.33 -9.11 9.33
C PHE A 75 -4.97 -9.37 8.69
N GLY A 76 -4.67 -8.72 7.56
CA GLY A 76 -3.38 -8.85 6.89
C GLY A 76 -2.21 -8.36 7.74
N ARG A 77 -2.36 -7.20 8.38
CA ARG A 77 -1.33 -6.58 9.22
C ARG A 77 -1.16 -7.32 10.55
N VAL A 78 -2.25 -7.71 11.21
CA VAL A 78 -2.16 -8.46 12.47
C VAL A 78 -1.64 -9.88 12.21
N GLY A 79 -2.19 -10.59 11.23
CA GLY A 79 -1.76 -11.95 10.90
C GLY A 79 -0.31 -12.00 10.41
N GLY A 80 0.04 -11.13 9.46
CA GLY A 80 1.41 -11.02 8.95
C GLY A 80 2.39 -10.53 10.01
N GLY A 81 1.99 -9.55 10.83
CA GLY A 81 2.78 -9.01 11.95
C GLY A 81 3.10 -10.04 13.02
N ILE A 82 2.12 -10.87 13.41
CA ILE A 82 2.34 -11.99 14.34
C ILE A 82 3.31 -12.99 13.72
N TYR A 83 3.15 -13.31 12.43
CA TYR A 83 4.02 -14.26 11.73
C TYR A 83 5.47 -13.78 11.69
N THR A 84 5.73 -12.56 11.18
CA THR A 84 7.08 -12.01 11.09
C THR A 84 7.71 -11.86 12.46
N LYS A 85 7.03 -11.22 13.43
CA LYS A 85 7.67 -10.94 14.73
C LYS A 85 7.87 -12.16 15.59
N ALA A 86 7.07 -13.22 15.44
CA ALA A 86 7.36 -14.49 16.10
C ALA A 86 8.59 -15.17 15.49
N ALA A 87 8.78 -15.09 14.17
CA ALA A 87 9.90 -15.70 13.49
C ALA A 87 11.21 -14.92 13.72
N ASP A 88 11.20 -13.61 13.51
CA ASP A 88 12.29 -12.65 13.72
C ASP A 88 12.86 -12.76 15.14
N VAL A 89 12.02 -12.54 16.17
CA VAL A 89 12.45 -12.63 17.58
C VAL A 89 12.93 -14.04 17.94
N GLY A 90 12.30 -15.07 17.38
CA GLY A 90 12.72 -16.46 17.60
C GLY A 90 14.07 -16.78 16.98
N ALA A 91 14.30 -16.33 15.74
CA ALA A 91 15.54 -16.53 15.00
C ALA A 91 16.71 -15.81 15.68
N ASP A 92 16.50 -14.54 16.03
CA ASP A 92 17.54 -13.68 16.59
C ASP A 92 17.93 -14.08 18.02
N LEU A 93 16.96 -14.25 18.92
CA LEU A 93 17.27 -14.56 20.31
C LEU A 93 17.90 -15.95 20.45
N SER A 94 17.37 -16.95 19.75
CA SER A 94 17.94 -18.31 19.85
C SER A 94 19.26 -18.41 19.12
N GLY A 95 19.35 -17.93 17.87
CA GLY A 95 20.54 -18.05 17.04
C GLY A 95 21.71 -17.24 17.60
N LYS A 96 21.52 -15.93 17.80
CA LYS A 96 22.60 -15.01 18.17
C LYS A 96 23.01 -15.16 19.63
N ASN A 97 22.05 -15.19 20.56
CA ASN A 97 22.39 -15.13 22.00
C ASN A 97 22.74 -16.49 22.58
N GLU A 98 22.00 -17.55 22.24
CA GLU A 98 22.20 -18.87 22.86
C GLU A 98 23.25 -19.70 22.11
N TYR A 99 23.27 -19.63 20.78
CA TYR A 99 24.16 -20.45 19.96
C TYR A 99 25.31 -19.68 19.30
N GLY A 100 25.38 -18.35 19.47
CA GLY A 100 26.44 -17.51 18.91
C GLY A 100 26.52 -17.55 17.39
N MET A 101 25.38 -17.79 16.72
CA MET A 101 25.27 -17.78 15.27
C MET A 101 25.18 -16.34 14.74
N ASP A 102 25.58 -16.15 13.49
CA ASP A 102 25.38 -14.87 12.80
C ASP A 102 23.88 -14.67 12.49
N GLU A 103 23.48 -13.42 12.23
CA GLU A 103 22.15 -13.09 11.71
C GLU A 103 21.91 -13.79 10.37
N ASP A 104 20.68 -14.26 10.14
CA ASP A 104 20.30 -15.00 8.92
C ASP A 104 21.15 -16.25 8.61
N ASP A 105 21.75 -16.87 9.63
CA ASP A 105 22.57 -18.07 9.44
C ASP A 105 21.73 -19.22 8.84
N PRO A 106 22.18 -19.85 7.74
CA PRO A 106 21.41 -20.90 7.07
C PRO A 106 21.19 -22.17 7.92
N ARG A 107 21.91 -22.32 9.03
CA ARG A 107 21.73 -23.41 10.00
C ARG A 107 20.57 -23.16 10.96
N ASN A 108 20.13 -21.92 11.09
CA ASN A 108 19.01 -21.56 11.95
C ASN A 108 17.68 -21.89 11.24
N PRO A 109 16.87 -22.82 11.78
CA PRO A 109 15.63 -23.25 11.13
C PRO A 109 14.57 -22.14 11.05
N ALA A 110 14.70 -21.07 11.83
CA ALA A 110 13.76 -19.95 11.84
C ALA A 110 14.01 -18.91 10.74
N CYS A 111 15.20 -18.87 10.13
CA CYS A 111 15.55 -17.82 9.15
C CYS A 111 14.67 -17.81 7.90
N ILE A 112 14.17 -18.98 7.46
CA ILE A 112 13.22 -19.03 6.34
C ILE A 112 11.88 -18.41 6.74
N ALA A 113 11.40 -18.68 7.95
CA ALA A 113 10.15 -18.09 8.44
C ALA A 113 10.28 -16.58 8.62
N ASP A 114 11.44 -16.10 9.04
CA ASP A 114 11.74 -14.67 9.17
C ASP A 114 11.64 -13.95 7.82
N ASN A 115 12.40 -14.43 6.82
CA ASN A 115 12.40 -13.87 5.47
C ASN A 115 11.03 -14.00 4.76
N VAL A 116 10.25 -15.03 5.07
CA VAL A 116 8.84 -15.13 4.61
C VAL A 116 8.00 -14.06 5.31
N GLY A 117 8.20 -13.87 6.61
CA GLY A 117 7.56 -12.85 7.43
C GLY A 117 7.72 -11.45 6.87
N ASP A 118 8.91 -11.06 6.41
CA ASP A 118 9.13 -9.74 5.78
C ASP A 118 8.19 -9.49 4.60
N ASN A 119 7.94 -10.52 3.78
CA ASN A 119 7.07 -10.38 2.62
C ASN A 119 5.57 -10.41 3.00
N VAL A 120 5.21 -11.21 4.00
CA VAL A 120 3.80 -11.40 4.41
C VAL A 120 3.33 -10.27 5.33
N GLY A 121 4.14 -9.88 6.30
CA GLY A 121 3.85 -8.79 7.23
C GLY A 121 4.23 -7.44 6.64
N ASP A 122 5.52 -7.23 6.43
CA ASP A 122 6.05 -5.89 6.16
C ASP A 122 5.71 -5.40 4.74
N VAL A 123 5.57 -6.31 3.76
CA VAL A 123 5.12 -5.94 2.41
C VAL A 123 3.60 -6.04 2.27
N ALA A 124 3.02 -7.24 2.39
CA ALA A 124 1.59 -7.42 2.11
C ALA A 124 0.69 -6.71 3.13
N GLY A 125 1.02 -6.82 4.43
CA GLY A 125 0.30 -6.13 5.49
C GLY A 125 0.40 -4.60 5.40
N MET A 126 1.59 -4.05 5.15
CA MET A 126 1.77 -2.60 4.94
C MET A 126 1.02 -2.11 3.70
N GLY A 127 1.06 -2.87 2.59
CA GLY A 127 0.37 -2.52 1.37
C GLY A 127 -1.15 -2.41 1.56
N ALA A 128 -1.75 -3.39 2.26
CA ALA A 128 -3.17 -3.35 2.59
C ALA A 128 -3.53 -2.18 3.53
N ASP A 129 -2.67 -1.89 4.52
CA ASP A 129 -2.86 -0.78 5.48
C ASP A 129 -2.84 0.60 4.79
N LEU A 130 -1.87 0.83 3.90
CA LEU A 130 -1.79 2.07 3.13
C LEU A 130 -2.95 2.21 2.16
N PHE A 131 -3.42 1.11 1.56
CA PHE A 131 -4.62 1.12 0.74
C PHE A 131 -5.86 1.49 1.55
N GLY A 132 -6.05 0.91 2.74
CA GLY A 132 -7.16 1.25 3.64
C GLY A 132 -7.16 2.74 4.00
N SER A 133 -6.00 3.27 4.38
CA SER A 133 -5.81 4.70 4.68
C SER A 133 -6.18 5.61 3.49
N PHE A 134 -5.73 5.24 2.28
CA PHE A 134 -6.09 5.94 1.04
C PHE A 134 -7.60 5.89 0.77
N ALA A 135 -8.20 4.70 0.85
CA ALA A 135 -9.60 4.48 0.56
C ALA A 135 -10.51 5.24 1.54
N GLU A 136 -10.26 5.13 2.85
CA GLU A 136 -11.05 5.81 3.87
C GLU A 136 -10.95 7.33 3.77
N SER A 137 -9.74 7.88 3.63
CA SER A 137 -9.56 9.34 3.52
C SER A 137 -10.25 9.91 2.29
N THR A 138 -10.18 9.20 1.15
CA THR A 138 -10.85 9.60 -0.09
C THR A 138 -12.37 9.48 0.02
N CYS A 139 -12.88 8.37 0.58
CA CYS A 139 -14.32 8.18 0.79
C CYS A 139 -14.89 9.20 1.78
N ALA A 140 -14.20 9.49 2.88
CA ALA A 140 -14.64 10.47 3.87
C ALA A 140 -14.78 11.87 3.24
N ALA A 141 -13.81 12.29 2.42
CA ALA A 141 -13.88 13.56 1.69
C ALA A 141 -15.09 13.59 0.73
N MET A 142 -15.38 12.49 0.04
CA MET A 142 -16.53 12.41 -0.88
C MET A 142 -17.87 12.45 -0.14
N VAL A 143 -18.02 11.76 0.98
CA VAL A 143 -19.26 11.78 1.80
C VAL A 143 -19.54 13.20 2.31
N ILE A 144 -18.52 13.89 2.80
CA ILE A 144 -18.65 15.29 3.27
C ILE A 144 -19.04 16.20 2.10
N SER A 145 -18.41 16.04 0.94
CA SER A 145 -18.73 16.80 -0.28
C SER A 145 -20.19 16.60 -0.72
N ALA A 146 -20.68 15.35 -0.69
CA ALA A 146 -22.05 15.01 -1.04
C ALA A 146 -23.10 15.53 -0.05
N SER A 147 -22.72 15.74 1.21
CA SER A 147 -23.61 16.25 2.27
C SER A 147 -23.78 17.77 2.23
N ALA A 148 -22.95 18.48 1.46
CA ALA A 148 -22.93 19.93 1.40
C ALA A 148 -23.53 20.43 0.07
N PRO A 149 -24.66 21.18 0.07
CA PRO A 149 -25.38 21.58 -1.15
C PRO A 149 -24.54 22.34 -2.17
N HIS A 150 -23.55 23.11 -1.72
CA HIS A 150 -22.65 23.87 -2.59
C HIS A 150 -21.58 23.02 -3.30
N TYR A 151 -21.37 21.78 -2.86
CA TYR A 151 -20.32 20.89 -3.37
C TYR A 151 -20.87 19.65 -4.09
N MET A 152 -22.18 19.57 -4.34
CA MET A 152 -22.81 18.44 -5.06
C MET A 152 -22.53 18.42 -6.58
N GLU A 153 -21.61 19.24 -7.06
CA GLU A 153 -21.13 19.16 -8.44
C GLU A 153 -20.12 18.01 -8.61
N TRP A 154 -20.20 17.30 -9.73
CA TRP A 154 -19.28 16.20 -10.06
C TRP A 154 -17.80 16.55 -9.87
N LYS A 155 -17.41 17.78 -10.24
CA LYS A 155 -16.02 18.26 -10.12
C LYS A 155 -15.56 18.33 -8.67
N SER A 156 -16.41 18.83 -7.78
CA SER A 156 -16.13 18.95 -6.35
C SER A 156 -16.08 17.59 -5.66
N MET A 157 -16.94 16.65 -6.07
CA MET A 157 -16.95 15.29 -5.55
C MET A 157 -15.74 14.47 -6.01
N MET A 158 -15.26 14.68 -7.25
CA MET A 158 -14.08 13.99 -7.79
C MET A 158 -12.76 14.66 -7.45
N PHE A 159 -12.77 15.82 -6.78
CA PHE A 159 -11.57 16.52 -6.36
C PHE A 159 -10.54 15.65 -5.60
N PRO A 160 -10.91 14.83 -4.60
CA PRO A 160 -9.93 13.99 -3.91
C PRO A 160 -9.29 12.94 -4.84
N LEU A 161 -10.02 12.36 -5.80
CA LEU A 161 -9.46 11.45 -6.80
C LEU A 161 -8.52 12.16 -7.79
N LEU A 162 -8.85 13.40 -8.17
CA LEU A 162 -8.00 14.25 -8.99
C LEU A 162 -6.70 14.58 -8.27
N LEU A 163 -6.76 14.88 -6.97
CA LEU A 163 -5.59 15.14 -6.13
C LEU A 163 -4.68 13.91 -6.09
N SER A 164 -5.22 12.71 -5.84
CA SER A 164 -4.45 11.47 -5.84
C SER A 164 -3.84 11.16 -7.21
N SER A 165 -4.58 11.42 -8.29
CA SER A 165 -4.09 11.26 -9.67
C SER A 165 -2.94 12.22 -9.98
N GLY A 166 -3.03 13.48 -9.55
CA GLY A 166 -1.91 14.43 -9.60
C GLY A 166 -0.71 13.95 -8.79
N GLY A 167 -0.95 13.37 -7.61
CA GLY A 167 0.07 12.76 -6.75
C GLY A 167 0.84 11.62 -7.44
N ILE A 168 0.17 10.78 -8.24
CA ILE A 168 0.83 9.73 -9.04
C ILE A 168 1.82 10.35 -10.04
N ILE A 169 1.43 11.43 -10.72
CA ILE A 169 2.30 12.13 -11.69
C ILE A 169 3.50 12.74 -10.97
N VAL A 170 3.28 13.42 -9.84
CA VAL A 170 4.35 14.00 -9.02
C VAL A 170 5.30 12.91 -8.53
N GLY A 171 4.77 11.77 -8.08
CA GLY A 171 5.57 10.61 -7.67
C GLY A 171 6.42 10.06 -8.81
N LEU A 172 5.86 9.97 -10.02
CA LEU A 172 6.58 9.51 -11.21
C LEU A 172 7.73 10.45 -11.58
N VAL A 173 7.50 11.77 -11.56
CA VAL A 173 8.55 12.77 -11.77
C VAL A 173 9.62 12.67 -10.67
N THR A 174 9.22 12.52 -9.42
CA THR A 174 10.13 12.36 -8.28
C THR A 174 11.03 11.14 -8.47
N MET A 175 10.47 10.00 -8.90
CA MET A 175 11.25 8.80 -9.18
C MET A 175 12.24 8.97 -10.34
N MET A 176 11.88 9.76 -11.37
CA MET A 176 12.83 10.12 -12.43
C MET A 176 13.99 10.98 -11.90
N VAL A 177 13.69 11.90 -10.99
CA VAL A 177 14.69 12.78 -10.37
C VAL A 177 15.64 11.99 -9.46
N VAL A 178 15.15 11.06 -8.65
CA VAL A 178 15.99 10.23 -7.76
C VAL A 178 17.07 9.49 -8.55
N ASN A 179 16.72 8.92 -9.71
CA ASN A 179 17.67 8.22 -10.60
C ASN A 179 18.76 9.13 -11.19
N ILE A 180 18.57 10.45 -11.15
CA ILE A 180 19.55 11.44 -11.66
C ILE A 180 20.51 11.86 -10.54
N PHE A 181 19.99 12.08 -9.32
CA PHE A 181 20.78 12.61 -8.20
C PHE A 181 21.52 11.55 -7.39
N TYR A 182 20.96 10.34 -7.28
CA TYR A 182 21.58 9.22 -6.56
C TYR A 182 22.17 8.22 -7.54
N LYS A 183 23.32 8.59 -8.13
CA LYS A 183 24.21 7.69 -8.87
C LYS A 183 25.50 7.45 -8.10
#